data_AF-A0A382ZMR4-F1
#
_entry.id   AF-A0A382ZMR4-F1
#
_cell.length_a   1.000
_cell.length_b   1.000
_cell.length_c   1.000
_cell.angle_alpha   90.00
_cell.angle_beta   90.00
_cell.angle_gamma   90.00
#
_symmetry.space_group_name_H-M   'P 1'
#
loop_
_entity.id
_entity.type
_entity.pdbx_description
1 polymer ?
#
loop_
_entity_poly.entity_id
_entity_poly.type
_entity_poly.pdbx_seq_one_letter_code
_entity_poly.pdbx_strand_id
1 'polypeptide(L)'
;MQTKAQVAIHKDLSAIEYSNPHEYTIGGITISGTKYLDHSTLINISGLEVGEKIIVPGEQISASIKKLWKQGLFSDIKISATKIQGNSIFFNFYMEEHPRLSKFKFLGKLKKS
;
A
#
# COMPACT_ATOMS: atom_id res chain seq x y z
N MET A 1 5.33 38.53 -39.85
CA MET A 1 4.21 38.08 -39.00
C MET A 1 4.57 36.71 -38.45
N GLN A 2 4.59 36.60 -37.13
CA GLN A 2 5.03 35.44 -36.35
C GLN A 2 3.93 34.38 -36.32
N THR A 3 4.22 33.13 -36.68
CA THR A 3 3.32 32.01 -36.39
C THR A 3 4.08 30.75 -35.95
N LYS A 4 4.00 30.54 -34.64
CA LYS A 4 3.85 29.28 -33.91
C LYS A 4 4.93 28.20 -34.09
N ALA A 5 5.78 28.17 -33.06
CA ALA A 5 6.60 27.04 -32.67
C ALA A 5 5.83 25.72 -32.74
N GLN A 6 6.40 24.74 -33.44
CA GLN A 6 6.00 23.35 -33.35
C GLN A 6 7.07 22.67 -32.49
N VAL A 7 6.82 22.58 -31.18
CA VAL A 7 7.57 21.65 -30.34
C VAL A 7 6.73 20.38 -30.28
N ALA A 8 7.10 19.41 -31.12
CA ALA A 8 6.69 18.04 -30.92
C ALA A 8 7.31 17.57 -29.61
N ILE A 9 6.61 17.75 -28.49
CA ILE A 9 6.91 17.04 -27.27
C ILE A 9 6.38 15.61 -27.44
N HIS A 10 7.18 14.77 -28.08
CA HIS A 10 7.15 13.33 -27.86
C HIS A 10 7.45 13.11 -26.37
N LYS A 11 6.38 13.12 -25.55
CA LYS A 11 6.47 12.87 -24.11
C LYS A 11 6.74 11.39 -23.94
N ASP A 12 8.03 11.09 -23.93
CA ASP A 12 8.62 9.79 -23.63
C ASP A 12 7.98 9.23 -22.34
N LEU A 13 7.10 8.26 -22.51
CA LEU A 13 6.32 7.62 -21.44
C LEU A 13 7.17 6.64 -20.59
N SER A 14 8.50 6.65 -20.75
CA SER A 14 9.43 5.68 -20.15
C SER A 14 10.06 6.14 -18.84
N ALA A 15 10.08 7.45 -18.58
CA ALA A 15 10.64 8.03 -17.37
C ALA A 15 9.49 8.56 -16.51
N ILE A 16 8.74 7.65 -15.89
CA ILE A 16 7.73 7.97 -14.89
C ILE A 16 8.42 8.74 -13.76
N GLU A 17 8.30 10.07 -13.86
CA GLU A 17 8.28 11.14 -12.85
C GLU A 17 8.42 10.73 -11.36
N TYR A 18 9.51 10.05 -10.97
CA TYR A 18 9.92 9.99 -9.57
C TYR A 18 10.38 11.38 -9.04
N SER A 19 10.65 12.34 -9.93
CA SER A 19 11.10 13.69 -9.59
C SER A 19 9.99 14.72 -9.38
N ASN A 20 8.74 14.41 -9.73
CA ASN A 20 7.61 15.33 -9.55
C ASN A 20 6.61 14.75 -8.55
N PRO A 21 6.80 14.98 -7.24
CA PRO A 21 5.77 14.69 -6.25
C PRO A 21 4.48 15.39 -6.65
N HIS A 22 3.44 14.60 -6.95
CA HIS A 22 2.12 15.12 -7.29
C HIS A 22 1.15 14.85 -6.15
N GLU A 23 0.28 15.82 -5.89
CA GLU A 23 -0.81 15.66 -4.94
C GLU A 23 -1.96 14.88 -5.58
N TYR A 24 -2.33 13.77 -4.93
CA TYR A 24 -3.48 12.96 -5.28
C TYR A 24 -4.42 12.83 -4.08
N THR A 25 -5.71 12.70 -4.35
CA THR A 25 -6.72 12.35 -3.35
C THR A 25 -6.85 10.83 -3.31
N ILE A 26 -6.88 10.22 -2.13
CA ILE A 26 -7.10 8.78 -2.02
C ILE A 26 -8.55 8.48 -2.42
N GLY A 27 -8.74 7.85 -3.58
CA GLY A 27 -10.06 7.43 -4.06
C GLY A 27 -10.53 6.11 -3.45
N GLY A 28 -9.59 5.28 -2.97
CA GLY A 28 -9.89 4.03 -2.31
C GLY A 28 -8.64 3.25 -1.89
N ILE A 29 -8.78 2.46 -0.83
CA ILE A 29 -7.74 1.56 -0.33
C ILE A 29 -8.31 0.15 -0.30
N THR A 30 -7.66 -0.77 -0.99
CA THR A 30 -7.98 -2.20 -0.98
C THR A 30 -6.88 -2.94 -0.24
N ILE A 31 -7.25 -3.92 0.59
CA ILE A 31 -6.29 -4.79 1.29
C ILE A 31 -6.40 -6.20 0.70
N SER A 32 -5.23 -6.80 0.45
CA SER A 32 -5.07 -8.14 -0.09
C SER A 32 -4.04 -8.93 0.72
N GLY A 33 -4.11 -10.26 0.71
CA GLY A 33 -3.13 -11.15 1.35
C GLY A 33 -3.37 -11.45 2.82
N THR A 34 -4.18 -10.65 3.52
CA THR A 34 -4.64 -10.93 4.88
C THR A 34 -5.93 -11.76 4.87
N LYS A 35 -6.09 -12.69 5.81
CA LYS A 35 -7.28 -13.55 5.90
C LYS A 35 -8.09 -13.31 7.16
N TYR A 36 -7.43 -12.90 8.25
CA TYR A 36 -8.04 -12.86 9.58
C TYR A 36 -8.06 -11.47 10.21
N LEU A 37 -7.46 -10.48 9.54
CA LEU A 37 -7.37 -9.12 10.03
C LEU A 37 -8.43 -8.24 9.40
N ASP A 38 -8.98 -7.34 10.21
CA ASP A 38 -10.01 -6.39 9.80
C ASP A 38 -9.42 -5.27 8.93
N HIS A 39 -9.97 -5.10 7.73
CA HIS A 39 -9.44 -4.14 6.76
C HIS A 39 -9.53 -2.70 7.25
N SER A 40 -10.63 -2.31 7.90
CA SER A 40 -10.82 -0.96 8.42
C SER A 40 -9.79 -0.62 9.50
N THR A 41 -9.47 -1.59 10.36
CA THR A 41 -8.43 -1.44 11.39
C THR A 41 -7.05 -1.24 10.77
N LEU A 42 -6.71 -1.99 9.73
CA LEU A 42 -5.43 -1.86 9.04
C LEU A 42 -5.28 -0.52 8.32
N ILE A 43 -6.35 -0.04 7.68
CA ILE A 43 -6.39 1.29 7.07
C ILE A 43 -6.12 2.36 8.13
N ASN A 44 -6.81 2.29 9.28
CA ASN A 44 -6.59 3.20 10.40
C ASN A 44 -5.15 3.18 10.93
N ILE A 45 -4.54 2.01 11.12
CA ILE A 45 -3.15 1.88 11.59
C ILE A 45 -2.16 2.48 10.58
N SER A 46 -2.43 2.32 9.29
CA SER A 46 -1.62 2.94 8.23
C SER A 46 -1.64 4.47 8.32
N GLY A 47 -2.70 5.04 8.91
CA GLY A 47 -2.92 6.48 9.00
C GLY A 47 -3.14 7.11 7.63
N LEU A 48 -3.77 6.36 6.72
CA LEU A 48 -4.22 6.83 5.41
C LEU A 48 -5.72 6.63 5.36
N GLU A 49 -6.44 7.65 4.91
CA GLU A 49 -7.90 7.61 4.77
C GLU A 49 -8.35 7.92 3.35
N VAL A 50 -9.46 7.30 2.94
CA VAL A 50 -10.10 7.61 1.67
C VAL A 50 -10.68 9.03 1.74
N GLY A 51 -10.39 9.84 0.73
CA GLY A 51 -10.72 11.26 0.68
C GLY A 51 -9.59 12.18 1.14
N GLU A 52 -8.53 11.64 1.75
CA GLU A 52 -7.37 12.43 2.15
C GLU A 52 -6.45 12.75 0.97
N LYS A 53 -5.79 13.90 1.02
CA LYS A 53 -4.80 14.33 0.05
C LYS A 53 -3.41 13.84 0.45
N ILE A 54 -2.75 13.16 -0.47
CA ILE A 54 -1.39 12.66 -0.26
C ILE A 54 -0.48 13.04 -1.42
N ILE A 55 0.80 13.12 -1.12
CA ILE A 55 1.84 13.36 -2.12
C ILE A 55 2.45 12.01 -2.50
N VAL A 56 2.49 11.72 -3.80
CA VAL A 56 3.03 10.46 -4.32
C VAL A 56 4.10 10.75 -5.37
N PRO A 57 5.32 10.20 -5.23
CA PRO A 57 5.84 9.50 -4.04
C PRO A 57 6.02 10.47 -2.86
N GLY A 58 5.86 9.99 -1.62
CA GLY A 58 5.96 10.85 -0.43
C GLY A 58 6.19 10.11 0.88
N GLU A 59 6.51 10.86 1.93
CA GLU A 59 6.81 10.31 3.26
C GLU A 59 5.61 9.63 3.92
N GLN A 60 4.38 10.05 3.59
CA GLN A 60 3.16 9.50 4.18
C GLN A 60 3.07 7.98 3.94
N ILE A 61 3.28 7.53 2.71
CA ILE A 61 3.28 6.09 2.35
C ILE A 61 4.37 5.34 3.13
N SER A 62 5.57 5.91 3.19
CA SER A 62 6.70 5.32 3.92
C SER A 62 6.41 5.22 5.43
N ALA A 63 5.78 6.24 6.01
CA ALA A 63 5.37 6.26 7.41
C ALA A 63 4.28 5.21 7.68
N SER A 64 3.31 5.06 6.78
CA SER A 64 2.27 4.03 6.86
C SER A 64 2.85 2.62 6.86
N ILE A 65 3.78 2.33 5.96
CA ILE A 65 4.49 1.04 5.93
C ILE A 65 5.20 0.79 7.27
N LYS A 66 5.91 1.79 7.81
CA LYS A 66 6.59 1.68 9.11
C LYS A 66 5.60 1.45 10.25
N LYS A 67 4.44 2.11 10.28
CA LYS A 67 3.39 1.92 11.30
C LYS A 67 2.82 0.51 11.28
N LEU A 68 2.59 -0.04 10.09
CA LEU A 68 2.11 -1.40 9.91
C LEU A 68 3.18 -2.42 10.32
N TRP A 69 4.43 -2.21 9.94
CA TRP A 69 5.56 -3.03 10.39
C TRP A 69 5.72 -3.06 11.91
N LYS A 70 5.53 -1.91 12.58
CA LYS A 70 5.59 -1.81 14.05
C LYS A 70 4.55 -2.68 14.76
N GLN A 71 3.49 -3.12 14.08
CA GLN A 71 2.53 -4.06 14.67
C GLN A 71 3.13 -5.45 14.87
N GLY A 72 4.17 -5.83 14.11
CA GLY A 72 4.81 -7.15 14.21
C GLY A 72 3.93 -8.31 13.75
N LEU A 73 2.87 -8.03 13.00
CA LEU A 73 1.88 -9.01 12.54
C LEU A 73 2.18 -9.56 11.14
N PHE A 74 3.06 -8.90 10.39
CA PHE A 74 3.25 -9.13 8.95
C PHE A 74 4.68 -9.54 8.62
N SER A 75 4.83 -10.56 7.77
CA SER A 75 6.11 -10.97 7.20
C SER A 75 6.50 -10.13 5.98
N ASP A 76 5.52 -9.63 5.22
CA ASP A 76 5.73 -8.82 4.02
C ASP A 76 4.63 -7.76 3.89
N ILE A 77 5.01 -6.56 3.44
CA ILE A 77 4.09 -5.43 3.21
C ILE A 77 4.47 -4.74 1.90
N LYS A 78 3.52 -4.66 0.97
CA LYS A 78 3.67 -4.00 -0.33
C LYS A 78 2.48 -3.07 -0.58
N ILE A 79 2.77 -1.82 -0.93
CA ILE A 79 1.76 -0.84 -1.31
C ILE A 79 1.94 -0.53 -2.80
N SER A 80 0.86 -0.61 -3.57
CA SER A 80 0.86 -0.41 -5.02
C SER A 80 -0.29 0.49 -5.42
N ALA A 81 -0.08 1.41 -6.37
CA ALA A 81 -1.17 2.13 -7.00
C ALA A 81 -1.84 1.22 -8.03
N THR A 82 -3.14 0.93 -7.86
CA THR A 82 -3.90 0.07 -8.78
C THR A 82 -4.50 0.86 -9.93
N LYS A 83 -4.95 2.08 -9.65
CA LYS A 83 -5.64 2.93 -10.61
C LYS A 83 -5.47 4.39 -10.23
N ILE A 84 -5.40 5.25 -11.24
CA ILE A 84 -5.48 6.70 -11.09
C ILE A 84 -6.64 7.18 -11.98
N GLN A 85 -7.54 7.97 -11.42
CA GLN A 85 -8.66 8.60 -12.13
C GLN A 85 -8.66 10.10 -11.85
N GLY A 86 -8.22 10.90 -12.82
CA GLY A 86 -8.03 12.34 -12.63
C GLY A 86 -7.07 12.60 -11.48
N ASN A 87 -7.56 13.25 -10.42
CA ASN A 87 -6.81 13.52 -9.19
C ASN A 87 -6.97 12.43 -8.11
N SER A 88 -7.75 11.38 -8.36
CA SER A 88 -7.96 10.30 -7.39
C SER A 88 -7.03 9.11 -7.63
N ILE A 89 -6.34 8.64 -6.60
CA ILE A 89 -5.47 7.46 -6.63
C ILE A 89 -6.06 6.33 -5.79
N PHE A 90 -6.02 5.12 -6.31
CA PHE A 90 -6.49 3.91 -5.64
C PHE A 90 -5.30 3.04 -5.29
N PHE A 91 -5.19 2.64 -4.02
CA PHE A 91 -4.11 1.81 -3.54
C PHE A 91 -4.55 0.37 -3.26
N ASN A 92 -3.65 -0.57 -3.52
CA ASN A 92 -3.73 -1.92 -3.02
C ASN A 92 -2.58 -2.16 -2.04
N PHE A 93 -2.95 -2.57 -0.83
CA PHE A 93 -2.05 -2.91 0.25
C PHE A 93 -2.03 -4.42 0.31
N TYR A 94 -0.97 -5.00 -0.23
CA TYR A 94 -0.72 -6.42 -0.09
C TYR A 94 0.09 -6.65 1.19
N MET A 95 -0.43 -7.49 2.08
CA MET A 95 0.22 -7.81 3.34
C MET A 95 0.16 -9.30 3.58
N GLU A 96 1.25 -9.88 4.05
CA GLU A 96 1.32 -11.30 4.39
C GLU A 96 1.39 -11.44 5.92
N GLU A 97 0.41 -12.11 6.53
CA GLU A 97 0.41 -12.38 7.97
C GLU A 97 1.52 -13.36 8.34
N HIS A 98 2.17 -13.15 9.49
CA HIS A 98 3.08 -14.16 10.02
C HIS A 98 2.32 -15.48 10.28
N PRO A 99 2.97 -16.65 10.03
CA PRO A 99 2.41 -17.93 10.40
C PRO A 99 2.14 -17.92 11.90
N ARG A 100 0.85 -17.93 12.28
CA ARG A 100 0.48 -18.12 13.67
C ARG A 100 0.95 -19.53 14.04
N LEU A 101 1.79 -19.65 15.07
CA LEU A 101 2.20 -20.94 15.61
C LEU A 101 0.95 -21.67 16.10
N SER A 102 0.35 -22.43 15.19
CA SER A 102 -0.82 -23.24 15.46
C SER A 102 -0.32 -24.34 16.38
N LYS A 103 -0.64 -24.16 17.66
CA LYS A 103 -0.48 -25.09 18.78
C LYS A 103 0.16 -26.40 18.34
N PHE A 104 1.39 -26.63 18.80
CA PHE A 104 1.93 -27.98 19.00
C PHE A 104 0.75 -28.90 19.32
N LYS A 105 0.39 -29.79 18.38
CA LYS A 105 -0.38 -30.98 18.73
C LYS A 105 0.54 -31.71 19.70
N PHE A 106 0.38 -31.46 21.00
CA PHE A 106 0.89 -32.36 22.02
C PHE A 106 0.21 -33.70 21.72
N LEU A 107 0.87 -34.53 20.92
CA LEU A 107 0.64 -35.97 20.88
C LEU A 107 1.15 -36.50 22.22
N GLY A 108 0.46 -36.15 23.29
CA GLY A 108 0.63 -36.77 24.58
C GLY A 108 0.23 -38.22 24.43
N LYS A 109 1.18 -39.09 24.09
CA LYS A 109 1.04 -40.50 24.47
C LYS A 109 1.17 -40.51 25.98
N LEU A 110 0.04 -40.40 26.69
CA LEU A 110 -0.06 -40.85 28.07
C LEU A 110 0.20 -42.37 28.07
N LYS A 111 1.47 -42.76 28.07
CA LYS A 111 1.87 -44.13 28.37
C LYS A 111 1.83 -44.25 29.88
N LYS A 112 0.70 -44.75 30.41
CA LYS A 112 0.62 -45.28 31.77
C LYS A 112 1.40 -46.59 31.77
N SER A 113 2.45 -46.68 32.59
CA SER A 113 3.10 -47.93 32.96
C SER A 113 3.54 -47.85 34.40
#